data_AF-A0A7V4EAM6-F1
#
_entry.id   AF-A0A7V4EAM6-F1
#
_cell.length_a   1.000
_cell.length_b   1.000
_cell.length_c   1.000
_cell.angle_alpha   90.00
_cell.angle_beta   90.00
_cell.angle_gamma   90.00
#
_symmetry.space_group_name_H-M   'P 1'
#
loop_
_entity.id
_entity.type
_entity.pdbx_description
1 polymer ?
#
loop_
_entity_poly.entity_id
_entity_poly.type
_entity_poly.pdbx_seq_one_letter_code
_entity_poly.pdbx_strand_id
1 'polypeptide(L)'
;MGFPIHADFQILHEKEMITVSIPVVLIGIPEGLKLGGTLEHLKREVNIRAIPSKIPGHIEVDVSKLRIGESIHIKDLKLPEGVHIVENPEETVCTVLSPKKTAEIPSEKVVMEEVPSEEKKEEEEKEEE
;
A
#
# COMPACT_ATOMS: atom_id res chain seq x y z
N MET A 1 -18.39 13.19 6.60
CA MET A 1 -17.87 12.29 7.65
C MET A 1 -18.86 11.13 7.74
N GLY A 2 -18.48 9.94 7.29
CA GLY A 2 -19.39 8.78 7.26
C GLY A 2 -19.38 8.06 8.60
N PHE A 3 -20.56 7.75 9.13
CA PHE A 3 -20.72 6.89 10.31
C PHE A 3 -20.81 5.42 9.86
N PRO A 4 -20.29 4.47 10.65
CA PRO A 4 -20.42 3.05 10.31
C PRO A 4 -21.91 2.64 10.30
N ILE A 5 -22.35 2.01 9.21
CA ILE A 5 -23.75 1.61 9.00
C ILE A 5 -24.04 0.17 9.44
N HIS A 6 -23.00 -0.64 9.65
CA HIS A 6 -23.09 -2.06 9.99
C HIS A 6 -21.90 -2.46 10.86
N ALA A 7 -22.12 -3.39 11.79
CA ALA A 7 -21.07 -3.99 12.59
C ALA A 7 -21.43 -5.46 12.88
N ASP A 8 -20.45 -6.34 12.68
CA ASP A 8 -20.54 -7.76 12.99
C ASP A 8 -19.63 -8.09 14.18
N PHE A 9 -20.09 -8.97 15.05
CA PHE A 9 -19.32 -9.48 16.18
C PHE A 9 -19.09 -10.97 16.00
N GLN A 10 -17.82 -11.37 16.07
CA GLN A 10 -17.43 -12.77 16.06
C GLN A 10 -17.10 -13.21 17.49
N ILE A 11 -17.72 -14.31 17.93
CA ILE A 11 -17.39 -14.92 19.22
C ILE A 11 -16.09 -15.71 19.05
N LEU A 12 -15.10 -15.42 19.88
CA LEU A 12 -13.79 -16.06 19.84
C LEU A 12 -13.63 -16.98 21.05
N HIS A 13 -13.09 -18.18 20.81
CA HIS A 13 -12.69 -19.09 21.89
C HIS A 13 -11.22 -18.87 22.25
N GLU A 14 -10.91 -18.82 23.55
CA GLU A 14 -9.57 -18.47 24.07
C GLU A 14 -8.43 -19.36 23.55
N LYS A 15 -8.74 -20.61 23.17
CA LYS A 15 -7.76 -21.61 22.70
C LYS A 15 -7.77 -21.81 21.19
N GLU A 16 -8.65 -21.11 20.47
CA GLU A 16 -8.74 -21.26 19.02
C GLU A 16 -7.70 -20.39 18.33
N MET A 17 -6.99 -20.97 17.35
CA MET A 17 -6.11 -20.19 16.48
C MET A 17 -6.93 -19.55 15.37
N ILE A 18 -7.05 -18.23 15.42
CA ILE A 18 -7.75 -17.46 14.41
C ILE A 18 -6.77 -16.73 13.50
N THR A 19 -7.20 -16.49 12.26
CA THR A 19 -6.45 -15.69 11.30
C THR A 19 -6.98 -14.26 11.34
N VAL A 20 -6.09 -13.29 11.55
CA VAL A 20 -6.45 -11.87 11.62
C VAL A 20 -5.47 -11.06 10.77
N SER A 21 -6.01 -10.09 10.03
CA SER A 21 -5.22 -9.12 9.29
C SER A 21 -4.81 -7.98 10.21
N ILE A 22 -3.51 -7.74 10.32
CA ILE A 22 -2.95 -6.71 11.20
C ILE A 22 -2.22 -5.66 10.38
N PRO A 23 -2.43 -4.36 10.67
CA PRO A 23 -1.72 -3.29 9.98
C PRO A 23 -0.23 -3.28 10.32
N VAL A 24 0.58 -3.03 9.29
CA VAL A 24 2.02 -2.80 9.39
C VAL A 24 2.27 -1.30 9.50
N VAL A 25 3.04 -0.90 10.49
CA VAL A 25 3.43 0.49 10.75
C VAL A 25 4.93 0.63 10.53
N LEU A 26 5.31 1.49 9.59
CA LEU A 26 6.70 1.79 9.31
C LEU A 26 7.19 2.86 10.31
N ILE A 27 8.26 2.55 11.03
CA ILE A 27 8.89 3.48 12.00
C ILE A 27 10.22 4.00 11.44
N GLY A 28 10.45 5.30 11.61
CA GLY A 28 11.66 5.98 11.17
C GLY A 28 11.61 6.50 9.73
N ILE A 29 12.70 7.15 9.30
CA ILE A 29 12.86 7.75 7.97
C ILE A 29 13.98 7.00 7.25
N PRO A 30 13.71 6.33 6.11
CA PRO A 30 14.73 5.57 5.41
C PRO A 30 15.84 6.47 4.86
N GLU A 31 17.09 6.03 4.95
CA GLU A 31 18.25 6.73 4.37
C GLU A 31 18.07 6.94 2.86
N GLY A 32 17.46 5.97 2.18
CA GLY A 32 17.18 6.07 0.75
C GLY A 32 16.26 7.22 0.35
N LEU A 33 15.37 7.68 1.25
CA LEU A 33 14.54 8.87 1.02
C LEU A 33 15.38 10.16 0.98
N LYS A 34 16.42 10.24 1.85
CA LYS A 34 17.35 11.39 1.86
C LYS A 34 18.21 11.47 0.60
N LEU A 35 18.43 10.32 -0.05
CA LEU A 35 19.15 10.19 -1.31
C LEU A 35 18.26 10.39 -2.55
N GLY A 36 16.98 10.77 -2.34
CA GLY A 36 16.02 11.02 -3.42
C GLY A 36 15.25 9.78 -3.88
N GLY A 37 15.37 8.63 -3.20
CA GLY A 37 14.52 7.47 -3.43
C GLY A 37 13.09 7.68 -2.95
N THR A 38 12.18 6.81 -3.38
CA THR A 38 10.77 6.82 -2.95
C THR A 38 10.48 5.55 -2.15
N LEU A 39 9.97 5.70 -0.93
CA LEU A 39 9.51 4.57 -0.12
C LEU A 39 8.14 4.11 -0.63
N GLU A 40 8.04 2.85 -1.03
CA GLU A 40 6.80 2.22 -1.45
C GLU A 40 6.39 1.15 -0.44
N HIS A 41 5.19 1.33 0.14
CA HIS A 41 4.60 0.39 1.07
C HIS A 41 3.63 -0.52 0.32
N LEU A 42 4.16 -1.65 -0.15
CA LEU A 42 3.44 -2.63 -0.99
C LEU A 42 2.34 -3.34 -0.18
N LYS A 43 2.66 -3.74 1.05
CA LYS A 43 1.75 -4.55 1.87
C LYS A 43 1.49 -3.88 3.22
N ARG A 44 0.33 -3.22 3.31
CA ARG A 44 -0.11 -2.47 4.51
C ARG A 44 -0.62 -3.36 5.64
N GLU A 45 -1.07 -4.56 5.33
CA GLU A 45 -1.67 -5.49 6.28
C GLU A 45 -1.13 -6.90 6.04
N VAL A 46 -0.87 -7.63 7.11
CA VAL A 46 -0.35 -9.01 7.05
C VAL A 46 -1.29 -9.94 7.78
N ASN A 47 -1.56 -11.10 7.18
CA ASN A 47 -2.37 -12.12 7.81
C ASN A 47 -1.53 -12.96 8.77
N ILE A 48 -1.88 -12.88 10.05
CA ILE A 48 -1.27 -13.67 11.10
C ILE A 48 -2.25 -14.67 11.69
N ARG A 49 -1.72 -15.73 12.28
CA ARG A 49 -2.45 -16.72 13.06
C ARG A 49 -1.98 -16.67 14.49
N ALA A 50 -2.90 -16.35 15.40
CA ALA A 50 -2.63 -16.23 16.82
C ALA A 50 -3.87 -16.57 17.64
N ILE A 51 -3.67 -16.84 18.93
CA ILE A 51 -4.78 -16.92 19.89
C ILE A 51 -5.29 -15.51 20.22
N PRO A 52 -6.58 -15.33 20.55
CA PRO A 52 -7.15 -14.01 20.84
C PRO A 52 -6.38 -13.18 21.87
N SER A 53 -5.78 -13.83 22.87
CA SER A 53 -5.00 -13.18 23.93
C SER A 53 -3.63 -12.65 23.48
N LYS A 54 -3.15 -13.04 22.29
CA LYS A 54 -1.81 -12.72 21.77
C LYS A 54 -1.82 -11.92 20.47
N ILE A 55 -2.98 -11.45 20.02
CA ILE A 55 -3.11 -10.66 18.80
C ILE A 55 -2.50 -9.28 19.02
N PRO A 56 -1.43 -8.90 18.29
CA PRO A 56 -0.91 -7.54 18.35
C PRO A 56 -1.88 -6.56 17.66
N GLY A 57 -1.86 -5.28 18.06
CA GLY A 57 -2.66 -4.26 17.37
C GLY A 57 -2.05 -3.81 16.04
N HIS A 58 -0.73 -3.84 15.93
CA HIS A 58 0.04 -3.49 14.73
C HIS A 58 1.43 -4.15 14.79
N ILE A 59 2.10 -4.21 13.64
CA ILE A 59 3.49 -4.69 13.54
C ILE A 59 4.38 -3.50 13.17
N GLU A 60 5.36 -3.19 14.02
CA GLU A 60 6.32 -2.10 13.77
C GLU A 60 7.51 -2.59 12.95
N VAL A 61 7.85 -1.84 11.90
CA VAL A 61 8.95 -2.16 10.99
C VAL A 61 9.89 -0.96 10.90
N ASP A 62 11.13 -1.14 11.37
CA ASP A 62 12.15 -0.10 11.26
C ASP A 62 12.66 0.01 9.83
N VAL A 63 12.34 1.13 9.19
CA VAL A 63 12.81 1.45 7.83
C VAL A 63 14.02 2.37 7.84
N SER A 64 14.49 2.81 9.01
CA SER A 64 15.53 3.82 9.15
C SER A 64 16.83 3.48 8.39
N LYS A 65 17.19 2.20 8.31
CA LYS A 65 18.43 1.72 7.67
C LYS A 65 18.26 1.33 6.20
N LEU A 66 17.05 1.46 5.63
CA LEU A 66 16.82 1.08 4.23
C LEU A 66 17.49 2.05 3.27
N ARG A 67 18.24 1.47 2.33
CA ARG A 67 18.90 2.17 1.22
C ARG A 67 18.08 2.03 -0.05
N ILE A 68 18.43 2.81 -1.06
CA ILE A 68 17.83 2.71 -2.39
C ILE A 68 18.07 1.31 -2.96
N GLY A 69 17.00 0.65 -3.40
CA GLY A 69 17.00 -0.71 -3.95
C GLY A 69 16.81 -1.82 -2.91
N GLU A 70 16.82 -1.49 -1.62
CA GLU A 70 16.59 -2.46 -0.55
C GLU A 70 15.10 -2.64 -0.27
N SER A 71 14.75 -3.84 0.19
CA SER A 71 13.38 -4.27 0.46
C SER A 71 13.32 -5.03 1.78
N ILE A 72 12.24 -4.84 2.53
CA ILE A 72 11.94 -5.63 3.74
C ILE A 72 10.94 -6.72 3.37
N HIS A 73 11.28 -7.95 3.71
CA HIS A 73 10.42 -9.10 3.51
C HIS A 73 9.65 -9.45 4.77
N ILE A 74 8.60 -10.25 4.62
CA ILE A 74 7.78 -10.75 5.73
C ILE A 74 8.62 -11.48 6.79
N LYS A 75 9.64 -12.23 6.38
CA LYS A 75 10.56 -12.95 7.30
C LYS A 75 11.37 -12.03 8.23
N ASP A 76 11.59 -10.78 7.84
CA ASP A 76 12.39 -9.81 8.60
C ASP A 76 11.54 -9.05 9.65
N LEU A 77 10.24 -9.32 9.70
CA LEU A 77 9.32 -8.74 10.67
C LEU A 77 9.58 -9.30 12.07
N LYS A 78 9.63 -8.39 13.06
CA LYS A 78 9.69 -8.78 14.48
C LYS A 78 8.32 -9.21 14.95
N LEU A 79 8.16 -10.50 15.17
CA LEU A 79 6.91 -11.08 15.66
C LEU A 79 6.97 -11.27 17.18
N PRO A 80 5.90 -10.91 17.90
CA PRO A 80 5.78 -11.23 19.32
C PRO A 80 5.54 -12.74 19.53
N GLU A 81 5.82 -13.23 20.74
CA GLU A 81 5.71 -14.66 21.06
C GLU A 81 4.29 -15.20 20.86
N GLY A 82 4.18 -16.30 20.11
CA GLY A 82 2.92 -17.01 19.85
C GLY A 82 2.16 -16.53 18.60
N VAL A 83 2.78 -15.70 17.76
CA VAL A 83 2.24 -15.26 16.47
C VAL A 83 2.91 -15.99 15.32
N HIS A 84 2.12 -16.58 14.43
CA HIS A 84 2.60 -17.22 13.21
C HIS A 84 2.11 -16.48 11.98
N ILE A 85 2.99 -16.15 11.04
CA ILE A 85 2.57 -15.59 9.76
C ILE A 85 2.11 -16.72 8.85
N VAL A 86 0.95 -16.55 8.20
CA VAL A 86 0.37 -17.55 7.28
C VAL A 86 0.82 -17.31 5.84
N GLU A 87 1.27 -16.09 5.54
CA GLU A 87 1.68 -15.68 4.20
C GLU A 87 3.11 -16.06 3.83
N ASN A 88 3.47 -15.83 2.57
CA ASN A 88 4.77 -16.21 2.04
C ASN A 88 5.89 -15.36 2.69
N PRO A 89 6.89 -15.99 3.35
CA PRO A 89 7.98 -15.26 4.01
C PRO A 89 8.86 -14.42 3.07
N GLU A 90 8.86 -14.72 1.76
CA GLU A 90 9.62 -13.98 0.75
C GLU A 90 8.89 -12.75 0.20
N GLU A 91 7.61 -12.58 0.55
CA GLU A 91 6.83 -11.45 0.07
C GLU A 91 7.37 -10.13 0.63
N THR A 92 7.35 -9.09 -0.21
CA THR A 92 7.91 -7.78 0.14
C THR A 92 6.87 -6.91 0.81
N VAL A 93 7.20 -6.39 1.98
CA VAL A 93 6.34 -5.49 2.77
C VAL A 93 6.52 -4.05 2.30
N CYS A 94 7.77 -3.59 2.24
CA CYS A 94 8.12 -2.26 1.75
C CYS A 94 9.46 -2.29 1.01
N THR A 95 9.63 -1.35 0.08
CA THR A 95 10.84 -1.22 -0.72
C THR A 95 11.16 0.26 -0.94
N VAL A 96 12.44 0.59 -1.10
CA VAL A 96 12.85 1.94 -1.48
C VAL A 96 13.26 1.94 -2.95
N LEU A 97 12.43 2.53 -3.80
CA LEU A 97 12.71 2.65 -5.22
C LEU A 97 13.73 3.76 -5.48
N SER A 98 14.55 3.57 -6.51
CA SER A 98 15.44 4.61 -7.01
C SER A 98 14.63 5.77 -7.59
N PRO A 99 15.11 7.03 -7.48
CA PRO A 99 14.49 8.14 -8.19
C PRO A 99 14.44 7.81 -9.68
N LYS A 100 13.22 7.63 -10.20
CA LYS A 100 13.02 7.65 -11.64
C LYS A 100 13.24 9.10 -12.04
N LYS A 101 14.43 9.40 -12.58
CA LYS A 101 14.71 10.68 -13.22
C LYS A 101 13.62 10.84 -14.27
N THR A 102 12.63 11.69 -14.00
CA THR A 102 11.74 12.14 -15.06
C THR A 102 12.68 12.83 -16.03
N ALA A 103 12.93 12.18 -17.16
CA ALA A 103 13.41 12.91 -18.30
C ALA A 103 12.29 13.90 -18.57
N GLU A 104 12.51 15.17 -18.23
CA GLU A 104 11.84 16.26 -18.89
C GLU A 104 11.84 15.91 -20.38
N ILE A 105 10.67 15.56 -20.88
CA ILE A 105 10.36 15.78 -22.28
C ILE A 105 10.70 17.25 -22.50
N PRO A 106 11.71 17.61 -23.32
CA PRO A 106 11.94 19.00 -23.62
C PRO A 106 10.63 19.53 -24.22
N SER A 107 10.09 20.53 -23.54
CA SER A 107 9.10 21.44 -24.07
C SER A 107 9.74 22.12 -25.29
N GLU A 108 9.68 21.46 -26.44
CA GLU A 108 9.98 22.07 -27.72
C GLU A 108 8.71 22.75 -28.22
N LYS A 109 8.84 24.07 -28.34
CA LYS A 109 7.92 25.07 -28.86
C LYS A 109 7.00 24.55 -29.98
N VAL A 110 5.69 24.69 -29.78
CA VAL A 110 4.76 24.99 -30.87
C VAL A 110 4.11 26.32 -30.53
N VAL A 111 4.54 27.37 -31.23
CA VAL A 111 3.97 28.72 -31.17
C VAL A 111 2.79 28.77 -32.15
N MET A 112 1.59 28.96 -31.57
CA MET A 112 0.53 29.94 -31.90
C MET A 112 -0.06 30.06 -33.33
N GLU A 113 -1.38 30.38 -33.32
CA GLU A 113 -2.32 30.79 -34.39
C GLU A 113 -3.14 29.66 -35.03
N GLU A 114 -4.48 29.67 -35.13
CA GLU A 114 -5.60 30.52 -34.67
C GLU A 114 -6.87 29.65 -34.69
N VAL A 115 -7.80 29.91 -33.76
CA VAL A 115 -9.23 29.50 -33.76
C VAL A 115 -10.02 30.42 -34.73
N PRO A 116 -11.29 30.17 -35.20
CA PRO A 116 -12.37 29.41 -34.54
C PRO A 116 -13.46 28.74 -35.45
N SER A 117 -14.45 28.12 -34.77
CA SER A 117 -15.89 27.95 -35.12
C SER A 117 -16.26 27.13 -36.39
N GLU A 118 -17.29 26.30 -36.43
CA GLU A 118 -18.62 26.36 -35.78
C GLU A 118 -19.35 25.01 -35.98
N GLU A 119 -20.03 24.51 -34.93
CA GLU A 119 -21.40 23.92 -34.89
C GLU A 119 -21.87 22.91 -35.98
N LYS A 120 -22.69 21.87 -35.73
CA LYS A 120 -23.59 21.48 -34.62
C LYS A 120 -24.24 20.12 -34.97
N LYS A 121 -24.90 19.55 -33.96
CA LYS A 121 -26.01 18.55 -33.92
C LYS A 121 -25.59 17.09 -33.75
N GLU A 122 -25.90 16.42 -32.62
CA GLU A 122 -27.25 15.98 -32.11
C GLU A 122 -27.98 15.16 -33.17
N GLU A 123 -28.48 13.94 -32.97
CA GLU A 123 -29.24 13.28 -31.88
C GLU A 123 -28.74 11.80 -31.75
N GLU A 124 -28.83 11.10 -30.60
CA GLU A 124 -30.04 10.47 -30.02
C GLU A 124 -30.77 9.55 -31.05
N GLU A 125 -31.29 8.34 -30.79
CA GLU A 125 -31.62 7.53 -29.61
C GLU A 125 -32.07 6.13 -30.16
N LYS A 126 -32.05 5.07 -29.32
CA LYS A 126 -32.96 3.88 -29.33
C LYS A 126 -33.04 2.96 -30.59
N GLU A 127 -33.48 1.70 -30.58
CA GLU A 127 -34.18 0.78 -29.67
C GLU A 127 -34.02 -0.66 -30.20
N GLU A 128 -34.30 -1.66 -29.34
CA GLU A 128 -34.87 -3.01 -29.58
C GLU A 128 -34.50 -3.85 -30.83
N GLU A 129 -34.02 -5.08 -30.61
CA GLU A 129 -34.85 -6.30 -30.39
C GLU A 129 -33.99 -7.43 -29.77
#